data_AF-A0A6M3WVS5-F1
#
_entry.id   AF-A0A6M3WVS5-F1
#
_cell.length_a   1.000
_cell.length_b   1.000
_cell.length_c   1.000
_cell.angle_alpha   90.00
_cell.angle_beta   90.00
_cell.angle_gamma   90.00
#
_symmetry.space_group_name_H-M   'P 1'
#
loop_
_entity.id
_entity.type
_entity.pdbx_description
1 polymer ?
#
loop_
_entity_poly.entity_id
_entity_poly.type
_entity_poly.pdbx_seq_one_letter_code
_entity_poly.pdbx_strand_id
1 'polypeptide(L)' 'MFSLDDFLEKIQGIWYSHQTIYFLSNQKVKNYKKKIIIEKKQKNPSFNFIINSSRNYTVKKNSIFSIQ' A
#
# COMPACT_ATOMS: atom_id res chain seq x y z
N MET A 1 -19.28 -21.52 -2.02
CA MET A 1 -18.62 -20.43 -2.76
C MET A 1 -18.37 -19.32 -1.75
N PHE A 2 -17.12 -18.99 -1.43
CA PHE A 2 -16.85 -17.91 -0.47
C PHE A 2 -17.25 -16.58 -1.09
N SER A 3 -18.12 -15.83 -0.43
CA SER A 3 -18.46 -14.48 -0.88
C SER A 3 -17.30 -13.52 -0.58
N LEU A 4 -17.23 -12.43 -1.34
CA LEU A 4 -16.22 -11.40 -1.11
C LEU A 4 -16.39 -10.76 0.27
N ASP A 5 -17.63 -10.59 0.73
CA ASP A 5 -17.92 -10.01 2.03
C ASP A 5 -17.43 -10.89 3.19
N ASP A 6 -17.62 -12.21 3.09
CA ASP A 6 -17.11 -13.17 4.09
C ASP A 6 -15.58 -13.16 4.14
N PHE A 7 -14.93 -13.01 2.99
CA PHE A 7 -13.47 -12.89 2.91
C PHE A 7 -12.99 -11.59 3.57
N LEU A 8 -13.63 -10.45 3.24
CA LEU A 8 -13.31 -9.14 3.80
C LEU A 8 -13.55 -9.07 5.31
N GLU A 9 -14.53 -9.82 5.84
CA GLU A 9 -14.73 -9.96 7.27
C GLU A 9 -13.60 -10.75 7.94
N LYS A 10 -13.21 -11.88 7.34
CA LYS A 10 -12.14 -12.74 7.89
C LYS A 10 -10.76 -12.12 7.90
N ILE A 11 -10.44 -11.22 6.96
CA ILE A 11 -9.13 -10.57 6.90
C ILE A 11 -8.99 -9.38 7.87
N GLN A 12 -10.05 -8.99 8.58
CA GLN A 12 -9.98 -7.88 9.55
C GLN A 12 -9.05 -8.21 10.72
N GLY A 13 -8.42 -7.17 11.26
CA GLY A 13 -7.51 -7.26 12.40
C GLY A 13 -6.07 -6.88 12.07
N ILE A 14 -5.16 -7.32 12.93
CA ILE A 14 -3.73 -6.97 12.88
C ILE A 14 -2.94 -8.12 12.27
N TRP A 15 -2.21 -7.81 11.21
CA TRP A 15 -1.35 -8.76 10.49
C TRP A 15 0.11 -8.34 10.56
N TYR A 16 0.98 -9.29 10.84
CA TYR A 16 2.42 -9.10 10.75
C TYR A 16 2.92 -9.73 9.46
N SER A 17 3.29 -8.88 8.51
CA SER A 17 3.72 -9.30 7.17
C SER A 17 5.24 -9.29 7.08
N HIS A 18 5.80 -10.36 6.54
CA HIS A 18 7.17 -10.42 6.06
C HIS A 18 7.13 -10.53 4.53
N GLN A 19 7.59 -9.50 3.84
CA GLN A 19 7.56 -9.42 2.38
C GLN A 19 8.97 -9.46 1.83
N THR A 20 9.21 -10.35 0.87
CA THR A 20 10.47 -10.44 0.14
C THR A 20 10.21 -10.03 -1.30
N ILE A 21 10.91 -8.99 -1.75
CA ILE A 21 10.82 -8.48 -3.12
C ILE A 21 12.09 -8.84 -3.86
N TYR A 22 11.94 -9.57 -4.96
CA TYR A 22 13.00 -9.94 -5.89
C TYR A 22 13.00 -8.97 -7.06
N PHE A 23 14.11 -8.26 -7.25
CA PHE A 23 14.30 -7.34 -8.37
C PHE A 23 15.04 -8.06 -9.48
N LEU A 24 14.31 -8.52 -10.50
CA LEU A 24 14.87 -9.28 -11.63
C LEU A 24 15.88 -8.46 -12.45
N SER A 25 15.66 -7.16 -12.60
CA SER A 25 16.50 -6.27 -13.43
C SER A 25 17.92 -6.08 -12.91
N ASN A 26 18.13 -6.25 -11.61
CA ASN A 26 19.42 -6.03 -10.97
C ASN A 26 19.81 -7.14 -9.99
N GLN A 27 19.11 -8.28 -10.04
CA GLN A 27 19.33 -9.48 -9.23
C GLN A 27 19.43 -9.19 -7.72
N LYS A 28 18.70 -8.18 -7.24
CA LYS A 28 18.69 -7.79 -5.82
C LYS A 28 17.46 -8.36 -5.12
N VAL A 29 17.60 -8.61 -3.81
CA VAL A 29 16.51 -9.02 -2.94
C VAL A 29 16.37 -8.02 -1.80
N LYS A 30 15.13 -7.61 -1.48
CA LYS A 30 14.85 -6.78 -0.31
C LYS A 30 13.75 -7.39 0.53
N ASN A 31 13.97 -7.40 1.84
CA ASN A 31 13.02 -7.90 2.83
C ASN A 31 12.40 -6.73 3.60
N TYR A 32 11.10 -6.80 3.83
CA TYR A 32 10.33 -5.81 4.56
C TYR A 32 9.50 -6.49 5.64
N LYS A 33 9.55 -5.95 6.86
CA LYS A 33 8.65 -6.32 7.95
C LYS A 33 7.65 -5.19 8.13
N LYS A 34 6.36 -5.50 8.11
CA LYS A 34 5.31 -4.49 8.25
C LYS A 34 4.15 -5.02 9.09
N LYS A 35 3.68 -4.18 10.01
CA LYS A 35 2.40 -4.35 10.68
C LYS A 35 1.31 -3.75 9.79
N ILE A 36 0.31 -4.55 9.41
CA ILE A 36 -0.84 -4.15 8.60
C ILE A 36 -2.07 -4.22 9.50
N ILE A 37 -2.88 -3.18 9.48
CA ILE A 37 -4.13 -3.11 10.24
C ILE A 37 -5.24 -2.99 9.21
N ILE A 38 -6.14 -3.99 9.20
CA ILE A 38 -7.28 -4.04 8.28
C ILE A 38 -8.54 -3.83 9.13
N GLU A 39 -9.18 -2.69 8.95
CA GLU A 39 -10.39 -2.30 9.66
C GLU A 39 -11.52 -2.06 8.66
N LYS A 40 -12.73 -2.49 9.00
CA LYS A 40 -13.93 -2.16 8.24
C LYS A 40 -14.22 -0.68 8.43
N LYS A 41 -13.91 0.15 7.43
CA LYS A 41 -14.41 1.53 7.43
C LYS A 41 -15.93 1.48 7.34
N GLN A 42 -16.62 2.04 8.33
CA GLN A 42 -18.04 2.36 8.19
C GLN A 42 -18.20 3.27 6.98
N LYS A 43 -19.18 2.97 6.11
CA LYS A 43 -19.46 3.74 4.89
C LYS A 43 -19.72 5.21 5.25
N ASN A 44 -18.69 6.03 5.21
CA ASN A 44 -18.82 7.45 4.94
C ASN A 44 -18.63 7.60 3.41
N PRO A 45 -19.53 8.27 2.69
CA PRO A 45 -19.55 8.31 1.21
C PRO A 45 -18.32 8.99 0.56
N SER A 46 -17.40 9.53 1.35
CA SER A 46 -16.14 10.11 0.90
C SER A 46 -14.96 9.17 1.22
N PHE A 47 -14.58 8.33 0.26
CA PHE A 47 -13.36 7.52 0.35
C PHE A 47 -12.11 8.40 0.17
N ASN A 48 -11.48 8.80 1.28
CA ASN A 48 -10.08 9.23 1.27
C ASN A 48 -9.21 8.07 1.78
N PHE A 49 -8.39 7.51 0.89
CA PHE A 49 -7.29 6.63 1.29
C PHE A 49 -6.13 7.50 1.76
N ILE A 50 -5.99 7.68 3.08
CA ILE A 50 -4.78 8.25 3.65
C ILE A 50 -3.77 7.12 3.76
N ILE A 51 -2.86 7.04 2.79
CA ILE A 51 -1.67 6.20 2.87
C ILE A 51 -0.66 7.00 3.71
N ASN A 52 -0.59 6.73 5.00
CA ASN A 52 0.53 7.18 5.83
C ASN A 52 1.78 6.38 5.47
N SER A 53 2.43 6.77 4.38
CA SER A 53 3.82 6.42 4.11
C SER A 53 4.68 7.39 4.90
N SER A 54 5.52 6.89 5.81
CA SER A 54 6.53 7.66 6.55
C SER A 54 7.68 8.18 5.66
N ARG A 55 7.39 8.47 4.39
CA ARG A 55 8.32 9.04 3.44
C ARG A 55 7.77 10.38 2.97
N ASN A 56 8.51 11.43 3.27
CA ASN A 56 8.30 12.76 2.71
C ASN A 56 8.59 12.69 1.20
N TYR A 57 7.56 12.55 0.38
CA TYR A 57 7.70 12.75 -1.06
C TYR A 57 7.34 14.19 -1.37
N THR A 58 8.34 14.99 -1.73
CA THR A 58 8.10 16.29 -2.36
C THR A 58 7.71 16.03 -3.81
N VAL A 59 6.41 16.09 -4.10
CA VAL A 59 5.94 16.08 -5.49
C VAL A 59 6.26 17.43 -6.11
N LYS A 60 7.42 17.54 -6.77
CA LYS A 60 7.64 18.62 -7.73
C LYS A 60 6.78 18.31 -8.95
N LYS A 61 5.77 19.14 -9.17
CA LYS A 61 4.95 19.16 -10.37
C LYS A 61 5.89 19.47 -11.55
N ASN A 62 6.13 18.49 -12.41
CA ASN A 62 6.85 18.74 -13.66
C ASN A 62 6.04 19.75 -14.49
N SER A 63 6.55 20.97 -14.64
CA SER A 63 6.27 21.78 -15.82
C SER A 63 7.48 21.71 -16.74
N ILE A 64 7.32 20.90 -17.78
CA ILE A 64 7.79 21.16 -19.15
C ILE A 64 9.30 21.03 -19.38
N PHE A 65 9.63 20.00 -20.17
CA PHE A 65 10.86 19.91 -20.95
C PHE A 65 11.04 21.15 -21.83
N SER A 66 12.22 21.76 -21.78
CA SER A 66 12.82 22.42 -22.95
C SER A 66 14.33 22.27 -22.87
N ILE A 67 14.89 21.62 -23.89
CA ILE A 67 16.33 21.57 -24.18
C ILE A 67 16.70 22.90 -24.84
N GLN A 68 17.70 23.59 -24.29
CA GLN A 68 18.66 24.46 -24.99
C GLN A 68 19.92 24.60 -24.12
#